data_AF-A0A066XTG5-F1
#
_entry.id   AF-A0A066XTG5-F1
#
_cell.length_a   1.000
_cell.length_b   1.000
_cell.length_c   1.000
_cell.angle_alpha   90.00
_cell.angle_beta   90.00
_cell.angle_gamma   90.00
#
_symmetry.space_group_name_H-M   'P 1'
#
loop_
_entity.id
_entity.type
_entity.pdbx_description
1 polymer ?
#
loop_
_entity_poly.entity_id
_entity_poly.type
_entity_poly.pdbx_seq_one_letter_code
_entity_poly.pdbx_strand_id
1 'polypeptide(L)'
;MLGLNGDESDHNIFLQMQEAFAELRRLRDAAPLEKLPPTGQIIYKVVCHVERTEALYLNPPRIVIANHDNSHLQGTQQISNLALYLERHKEISFIVQKTLECCGSQSRTMLEHSSESDGDSSPNLSKFTTGESIRIIREELTAALLSISLEALKDIPHPRFIAFNAEDDSEEEPEDEIASPYLWWFHRRNEIDQSYHSLTEPMYSCDEQE
;
A
#
# COMPACT_ATOMS: atom_id res chain seq x y z
N MET A 1 -27.45 -21.02 3.34
CA MET A 1 -28.77 -20.65 3.89
C MET A 1 -28.74 -21.09 5.35
N LEU A 2 -28.48 -20.18 6.30
CA LEU A 2 -28.31 -20.54 7.71
C LEU A 2 -29.68 -20.94 8.28
N GLY A 3 -29.81 -22.19 8.69
CA GLY A 3 -31.05 -22.74 9.24
C GLY A 3 -31.26 -22.27 10.67
N LEU A 4 -31.72 -21.03 10.85
CA LEU A 4 -32.01 -20.47 12.18
C LEU A 4 -33.36 -21.01 12.72
N ASN A 5 -33.45 -22.31 12.96
CA ASN A 5 -34.51 -22.90 13.77
C ASN A 5 -34.05 -22.93 15.23
N GLY A 6 -34.87 -22.46 16.15
CA GLY A 6 -34.54 -22.16 17.55
C GLY A 6 -34.25 -23.35 18.48
N ASP A 7 -33.69 -24.44 17.95
CA ASP A 7 -33.30 -25.65 18.70
C ASP A 7 -31.84 -26.06 18.45
N GLU A 8 -31.04 -25.25 17.74
CA GLU A 8 -29.62 -25.52 17.55
C GLU A 8 -28.79 -25.01 18.73
N SER A 9 -27.97 -25.90 19.31
CA SER A 9 -26.96 -25.55 20.31
C SER A 9 -25.98 -24.51 19.74
N ASP A 10 -25.61 -23.51 20.55
CA ASP A 10 -24.60 -22.49 20.21
C ASP A 10 -23.30 -23.08 19.63
N HIS A 11 -22.94 -24.29 20.06
CA HIS A 11 -21.79 -25.02 19.53
C HIS A 11 -21.95 -25.39 18.05
N ASN A 12 -23.15 -25.80 17.63
CA ASN A 12 -23.46 -26.11 16.24
C ASN A 12 -23.52 -24.84 15.38
N ILE A 13 -24.06 -23.75 15.91
CA ILE A 13 -24.07 -22.45 15.22
C ILE A 13 -22.62 -21.98 14.97
N PHE A 14 -21.75 -22.13 15.97
CA PHE A 14 -20.33 -21.78 15.83
C PHE A 14 -19.61 -22.65 14.80
N LEU A 15 -19.90 -23.96 14.76
CA LEU A 15 -19.34 -24.87 13.77
C LEU A 15 -19.78 -24.49 12.34
N GLN A 16 -21.09 -24.24 12.14
CA GLN A 16 -21.64 -23.80 10.87
C GLN A 16 -21.04 -22.46 10.41
N MET A 17 -20.79 -21.53 11.34
CA MET A 17 -20.08 -20.29 11.03
C MET A 17 -18.65 -20.56 10.57
N GLN A 18 -17.89 -21.44 11.24
CA GLN A 18 -16.53 -21.78 10.82
C GLN A 18 -16.50 -22.41 9.43
N GLU A 19 -17.41 -23.34 9.14
CA GLU A 19 -17.55 -23.96 7.82
C GLU A 19 -17.92 -22.94 6.76
N ALA A 20 -18.87 -22.04 7.03
CA ALA A 20 -19.24 -20.97 6.12
C ALA A 20 -18.06 -20.02 5.86
N PHE A 21 -17.26 -19.67 6.88
CA PHE A 21 -16.06 -18.86 6.69
C PHE A 21 -14.96 -19.58 5.92
N ALA A 22 -14.77 -20.89 6.15
CA ALA A 22 -13.83 -21.70 5.39
C ALA A 22 -14.23 -21.77 3.91
N GLU A 23 -15.53 -21.92 3.63
CA GLU A 23 -16.07 -21.94 2.27
C GLU A 23 -15.95 -20.58 1.58
N LEU A 24 -16.26 -19.48 2.29
CA LEU A 24 -16.06 -18.13 1.76
C LEU A 24 -14.59 -17.84 1.44
N ARG A 25 -13.65 -18.32 2.26
CA ARG A 25 -12.22 -18.26 1.95
C ARG A 25 -11.90 -19.06 0.69
N ARG A 26 -12.36 -20.30 0.58
CA ARG A 26 -12.17 -21.12 -0.62
C ARG A 26 -12.70 -20.46 -1.88
N LEU A 27 -13.90 -19.87 -1.83
CA LEU A 27 -14.51 -19.19 -2.98
C LEU A 27 -13.73 -17.94 -3.38
N ARG A 28 -13.26 -17.15 -2.42
CA ARG A 28 -12.38 -16.00 -2.68
C ARG A 28 -11.04 -16.44 -3.27
N ASP A 29 -10.44 -17.49 -2.71
CA ASP A 29 -9.14 -17.99 -3.13
C ASP A 29 -9.23 -18.71 -4.50
N ALA A 30 -10.41 -19.23 -4.87
CA ALA A 30 -10.72 -19.84 -6.16
C ALA A 30 -11.24 -18.83 -7.22
N ALA A 31 -11.53 -17.58 -6.84
CA ALA A 31 -11.88 -16.55 -7.80
C ALA A 31 -10.66 -16.26 -8.70
N PRO A 32 -10.78 -16.32 -10.04
CA PRO A 32 -9.66 -16.03 -10.93
C PRO A 32 -9.18 -14.58 -10.70
N LEU A 33 -7.92 -14.41 -10.31
CA LEU A 33 -7.29 -13.10 -10.06
C LEU A 33 -7.41 -12.15 -11.26
N GLU A 34 -7.55 -12.70 -12.48
CA GLU A 34 -7.72 -11.98 -13.74
C GLU A 34 -8.97 -11.09 -13.81
N LYS A 35 -9.93 -11.21 -12.88
CA LYS A 35 -11.18 -10.43 -12.88
C LYS A 35 -11.23 -9.25 -11.91
N LEU A 36 -10.25 -9.12 -11.01
CA LEU A 36 -10.23 -8.02 -10.05
C LEU A 36 -9.41 -6.85 -10.63
N PRO A 37 -9.97 -5.63 -10.69
CA PRO A 37 -9.21 -4.49 -11.17
C PRO A 37 -8.02 -4.24 -10.24
N PRO A 38 -6.80 -4.04 -10.80
CA PRO A 38 -5.62 -3.79 -9.99
C PRO A 38 -5.83 -2.54 -9.14
N THR A 39 -5.68 -2.68 -7.82
CA THR A 39 -5.91 -1.60 -6.86
C THR A 39 -4.60 -1.22 -6.15
N GLY A 40 -4.37 0.07 -5.95
CA GLY A 40 -3.30 0.57 -5.10
C GLY A 40 -3.78 0.73 -3.66
N GLN A 41 -2.94 0.39 -2.67
CA GLN A 41 -3.24 0.54 -1.25
C GLN A 41 -2.24 1.49 -0.57
N ILE A 42 -2.73 2.44 0.23
CA ILE A 42 -1.85 3.27 1.07
C ILE A 42 -1.72 2.59 2.44
N ILE A 43 -0.49 2.44 2.94
CA ILE A 43 -0.20 1.95 4.29
C ILE A 43 0.66 2.99 5.02
N TYR A 44 0.33 3.24 6.28
CA TYR A 44 1.07 4.15 7.15
C TYR A 44 1.98 3.34 8.07
N LYS A 45 3.29 3.49 7.91
CA LYS A 45 4.31 2.96 8.81
C LYS A 45 4.60 4.00 9.88
N VAL A 46 4.23 3.72 11.13
CA VAL A 46 4.46 4.61 12.26
C VAL A 46 5.60 4.06 13.10
N VAL A 47 6.65 4.87 13.28
CA VAL A 47 7.75 4.59 14.19
C VAL A 47 7.62 5.51 15.41
N CYS A 48 7.43 4.92 16.59
CA CYS A 48 7.34 5.65 17.85
C CYS A 48 8.68 5.55 18.59
N HIS A 49 9.39 6.67 18.74
CA HIS A 49 10.71 6.69 19.39
C HIS A 49 10.65 6.47 20.90
N VAL A 50 9.53 6.80 21.56
CA VAL A 50 9.33 6.56 23.00
C VAL A 50 8.98 5.10 23.28
N GLU A 51 8.06 4.53 22.52
CA GLU A 51 7.63 3.14 22.69
C GLU A 51 8.60 2.14 22.05
N ARG A 52 9.49 2.62 21.17
CA ARG A 52 10.41 1.79 20.35
C ARG A 52 9.66 0.75 19.54
N THR A 53 8.52 1.16 19.00
CA THR A 53 7.62 0.32 18.22
C THR A 53 7.57 0.80 16.78
N GLU A 54 7.42 -0.16 15.87
CA GLU A 54 7.04 0.06 14.50
C GLU A 54 5.72 -0.66 14.25
N ALA A 55 4.76 0.03 13.63
CA ALA A 55 3.48 -0.55 13.30
C ALA A 55 2.95 -0.02 11.96
N LEU A 56 2.27 -0.92 11.23
CA LEU A 56 1.62 -0.63 9.96
C LEU A 56 0.12 -0.42 10.18
N TYR A 57 -0.45 0.61 9.56
CA TYR A 57 -1.87 0.96 9.68
C TYR A 57 -2.50 1.24 8.31
N LEU A 58 -3.76 0.85 8.13
CA LEU A 58 -4.52 1.12 6.91
C LEU A 58 -5.03 2.56 6.84
N ASN A 59 -5.36 3.13 7.99
CA ASN A 59 -5.87 4.49 8.09
C ASN A 59 -4.77 5.47 8.51
N PRO A 60 -4.85 6.74 8.07
CA PRO A 60 -3.98 7.78 8.58
C PRO A 60 -4.05 7.80 10.12
N PRO A 61 -2.91 7.82 10.83
CA PRO A 61 -2.94 7.91 12.28
C PRO A 61 -3.47 9.27 12.73
N ARG A 62 -3.97 9.33 13.94
CA ARG A 62 -4.43 10.57 14.58
C ARG A 62 -3.33 11.11 15.47
N ILE A 63 -3.19 12.43 15.48
CA ILE A 63 -2.27 13.10 16.40
C ILE A 63 -2.95 13.22 17.75
N VAL A 64 -2.31 12.68 18.78
CA VAL A 64 -2.73 12.77 20.18
C VAL A 64 -1.66 13.48 20.99
N ILE A 65 -2.07 14.37 21.89
CA ILE A 65 -1.15 15.06 22.78
C ILE A 65 -0.77 14.08 23.89
N ALA A 66 0.50 13.67 23.94
CA ALA A 66 1.05 12.94 25.06
C ALA A 66 1.52 13.92 26.14
N ASN A 67 1.64 13.44 27.39
CA ASN A 67 2.12 14.27 28.50
C ASN A 67 3.51 14.85 28.17
N HIS A 68 3.71 16.16 28.43
CA HIS A 68 4.94 16.95 28.19
C HIS A 68 5.23 17.34 26.73
N ASP A 69 4.30 18.03 26.07
CA ASP A 69 4.45 18.69 24.75
C ASP A 69 4.89 17.79 23.58
N ASN A 70 4.91 16.48 23.78
CA ASN A 70 5.21 15.53 22.72
C ASN A 70 3.91 15.10 22.03
N SER A 71 3.81 15.34 20.74
CA SER A 71 2.74 14.75 19.92
C SER A 71 3.07 13.29 19.61
N HIS A 72 2.09 12.41 19.85
CA HIS A 72 2.16 10.98 19.55
C HIS A 72 1.15 10.63 18.43
N LEU A 73 1.44 9.59 17.66
CA LEU A 73 0.59 9.14 16.57
C LEU A 73 -0.15 7.86 16.96
N GLN A 74 -1.47 7.96 17.06
CA GLN A 74 -2.34 6.83 17.34
C GLN A 74 -2.95 6.30 16.03
N GLY A 75 -2.47 5.14 15.58
CA GLY A 75 -3.03 4.44 14.44
C GLY A 75 -4.34 3.71 14.76
N THR A 76 -5.11 3.41 13.71
CA THR A 76 -6.28 2.52 13.77
C THR A 76 -6.20 1.49 12.65
N GLN A 77 -6.82 0.33 12.82
CA GLN A 77 -6.74 -0.78 11.85
C GLN A 77 -5.29 -1.19 11.57
N GLN A 78 -4.63 -1.68 12.61
CA GLN A 78 -3.26 -2.17 12.52
C GLN A 78 -3.19 -3.43 11.65
N ILE A 79 -2.18 -3.49 10.79
CA ILE A 79 -1.80 -4.68 10.05
C ILE A 79 -0.75 -5.40 10.90
N SER A 80 -1.15 -6.49 11.54
CA SER A 80 -0.24 -7.26 12.41
C SER A 80 0.69 -8.19 11.62
N ASN A 81 0.30 -8.57 10.40
CA ASN A 81 1.08 -9.41 9.50
C ASN A 81 0.76 -8.98 8.06
N LEU A 82 1.76 -8.43 7.36
CA LEU A 82 1.61 -7.89 6.02
C LEU A 82 1.40 -9.00 4.97
N ALA A 83 2.13 -10.12 5.07
CA ALA A 83 1.97 -11.25 4.16
C ALA A 83 0.53 -11.79 4.18
N LEU A 84 -0.02 -12.06 5.36
CA LEU A 84 -1.39 -12.52 5.54
C LEU A 84 -2.44 -11.48 5.08
N TYR A 85 -2.13 -10.19 5.22
CA TYR A 85 -2.99 -9.14 4.68
C TYR A 85 -3.03 -9.20 3.14
N LEU A 86 -1.87 -9.28 2.49
CA LEU A 86 -1.78 -9.38 1.02
C LEU A 86 -2.41 -10.66 0.48
N GLU A 87 -2.25 -11.80 1.15
CA GLU A 87 -2.93 -13.06 0.79
C GLU A 87 -4.46 -12.92 0.77
N ARG A 88 -5.01 -12.10 1.66
CA ARG A 88 -6.46 -11.87 1.79
C ARG A 88 -6.98 -10.82 0.82
N HIS A 89 -6.10 -10.00 0.26
CA HIS A 89 -6.38 -8.83 -0.58
C HIS A 89 -5.64 -8.93 -1.91
N LYS A 90 -5.95 -9.98 -2.68
CA LYS A 90 -5.27 -10.31 -3.94
C LYS A 90 -5.47 -9.28 -5.06
N GLU A 91 -6.42 -8.37 -4.90
CA GLU A 91 -6.64 -7.21 -5.78
C GLU A 91 -5.52 -6.16 -5.69
N ILE A 92 -4.75 -6.14 -4.59
CA ILE A 92 -3.71 -5.14 -4.38
C ILE A 92 -2.54 -5.41 -5.31
N SER A 93 -2.21 -4.42 -6.15
CA SER A 93 -1.14 -4.53 -7.14
C SER A 93 0.14 -3.80 -6.71
N PHE A 94 0.01 -2.77 -5.90
CA PHE A 94 1.11 -2.03 -5.30
C PHE A 94 0.67 -1.39 -3.98
N ILE A 95 1.64 -1.14 -3.10
CA ILE A 95 1.46 -0.40 -1.85
C ILE A 95 2.21 0.93 -1.95
N VAL A 96 1.58 2.02 -1.54
CA VAL A 96 2.25 3.27 -1.21
C VAL A 96 2.44 3.32 0.30
N GLN A 97 3.68 3.19 0.75
CA GLN A 97 4.03 3.26 2.16
C GLN A 97 4.38 4.69 2.54
N LYS A 98 3.72 5.23 3.55
CA LYS A 98 4.03 6.54 4.15
C LYS A 98 4.64 6.33 5.53
N THR A 99 5.91 6.72 5.69
CA THR A 99 6.63 6.61 6.95
C THR A 99 6.42 7.87 7.79
N LEU A 100 5.96 7.67 9.01
CA LEU A 100 5.67 8.71 9.99
C LEU A 100 6.43 8.43 11.28
N GLU A 101 7.06 9.44 11.85
CA GLU A 101 7.81 9.33 13.11
C GLU A 101 7.26 10.24 14.18
N CYS A 102 7.11 9.73 15.41
CA CYS A 102 6.64 10.52 16.55
C CYS A 102 7.48 10.30 17.81
N CYS A 103 7.33 11.22 18.76
CA CYS A 103 8.03 11.21 20.04
C CYS A 103 9.58 11.25 19.94
N GLY A 104 10.12 11.66 18.79
CA GLY A 104 11.57 11.83 18.57
C GLY A 104 12.01 13.28 18.75
N SER A 105 13.33 13.52 18.77
CA SER A 105 13.91 14.87 18.93
C SER A 105 13.49 15.84 17.83
N GLN A 106 13.29 15.35 16.60
CA GLN A 106 12.83 16.17 15.46
C GLN A 106 11.39 16.67 15.65
N SER A 107 10.53 15.87 16.28
CA SER A 107 9.13 16.23 16.57
C SER A 107 9.01 17.43 17.53
N ARG A 108 10.01 17.63 18.41
CA ARG A 108 10.04 18.72 19.40
C ARG A 108 10.31 20.09 18.75
N THR A 109 11.21 20.13 17.78
CA THR A 109 11.63 21.37 17.09
C THR A 109 10.53 21.92 16.16
N MET A 110 9.74 21.03 15.55
CA MET A 110 8.66 21.40 14.62
C MET A 110 7.43 22.01 15.32
N LEU A 111 7.20 21.68 16.60
CA LEU A 111 6.10 22.26 17.39
C LEU A 111 6.40 23.71 17.77
N GLU A 112 7.67 24.03 18.10
CA GLU A 112 8.12 25.39 18.45
C GLU A 112 8.00 26.39 17.28
N HIS A 113 7.99 25.92 16.03
CA HIS A 113 7.89 26.78 14.84
C HIS A 113 6.49 26.90 14.23
N SER A 114 5.47 26.26 14.82
CA SER A 114 4.13 26.22 14.22
C SER A 114 3.04 26.92 15.02
N SER A 115 3.43 27.71 16.01
CA SER A 115 2.56 28.72 16.60
C SER A 115 2.52 29.95 15.68
N GLU A 116 1.89 29.84 14.50
CA GLU A 116 1.27 30.96 13.77
C GLU A 116 0.58 30.51 12.46
N SER A 117 -0.65 31.00 12.30
CA SER A 117 -1.48 31.12 11.09
C SER A 117 -2.35 29.94 10.58
N ASP A 118 -3.65 30.23 10.67
CA ASP A 118 -4.72 29.97 9.68
C ASP A 118 -5.35 28.59 9.52
N GLY A 119 -6.55 28.47 10.10
CA GLY A 119 -7.74 28.52 9.24
C GLY A 119 -8.28 27.22 8.64
N ASP A 120 -7.68 26.06 8.93
CA ASP A 120 -8.31 24.77 8.65
C ASP A 120 -7.92 23.74 9.71
N SER A 121 -8.87 23.40 10.59
CA SER A 121 -8.66 22.62 11.82
C SER A 121 -8.50 21.11 11.55
N SER A 122 -7.64 20.73 10.61
CA SER A 122 -7.15 19.36 10.49
C SER A 122 -5.68 19.33 10.92
N PRO A 123 -5.30 18.52 11.90
CA PRO A 123 -3.92 18.47 12.36
C PRO A 123 -3.04 17.89 11.23
N ASN A 124 -2.04 18.67 10.80
CA ASN A 124 -1.23 18.37 9.62
C ASN A 124 -0.22 17.24 9.89
N LEU A 125 -0.50 16.04 9.37
CA LEU A 125 0.35 14.85 9.46
C LEU A 125 1.71 15.02 8.78
N SER A 126 1.87 15.98 7.85
CA SER A 126 3.12 16.19 7.12
C SER A 126 4.31 16.52 8.03
N LYS A 127 4.06 17.06 9.24
CA LYS A 127 5.12 17.33 10.22
C LYS A 127 5.77 16.07 10.78
N PHE A 128 5.09 14.93 10.66
CA PHE A 128 5.56 13.64 11.11
C PHE A 128 6.09 12.78 9.96
N THR A 129 5.82 13.15 8.71
CA THR A 129 6.25 12.39 7.53
C THR A 129 7.76 12.46 7.34
N THR A 130 8.42 11.31 7.38
CA THR A 130 9.87 11.19 7.13
C THR A 130 10.19 10.52 5.81
N GLY A 131 9.24 9.81 5.19
CA GLY A 131 9.44 9.18 3.89
C GLY A 131 8.16 8.71 3.22
N GLU A 132 8.27 8.45 1.92
CA GLU A 132 7.25 7.79 1.12
C GLU A 132 7.96 6.85 0.13
N SER A 133 7.44 5.63 -0.03
CA SER A 133 7.93 4.67 -1.03
C SER A 133 6.78 3.87 -1.65
N ILE A 134 7.03 3.30 -2.81
CA ILE A 134 6.13 2.36 -3.48
C ILE A 134 6.77 0.97 -3.44
N ARG A 135 5.98 -0.04 -3.07
CA ARG A 135 6.31 -1.46 -3.23
C ARG A 135 5.35 -2.09 -4.22
N ILE A 136 5.88 -2.76 -5.25
CA ILE A 136 5.06 -3.46 -6.23
C ILE A 136 4.74 -4.84 -5.68
N ILE A 137 3.46 -5.23 -5.64
CA ILE A 137 3.05 -6.54 -5.08
C ILE A 137 2.89 -7.58 -6.18
N ARG A 138 2.34 -7.17 -7.32
CA ARG A 138 1.98 -8.07 -8.40
C ARG A 138 3.02 -8.13 -9.50
N GLU A 139 3.39 -9.34 -9.89
CA GLU A 139 4.34 -9.59 -10.99
C GLU A 139 3.84 -9.03 -12.32
N GLU A 140 2.52 -9.00 -12.55
CA GLU A 140 1.96 -8.46 -13.79
C GLU A 140 2.18 -6.95 -13.90
N LEU A 141 2.10 -6.23 -12.76
CA LEU A 141 2.43 -4.81 -12.72
C LEU A 141 3.93 -4.60 -12.93
N THR A 142 4.78 -5.44 -12.34
CA THR A 142 6.22 -5.43 -12.59
C THR A 142 6.53 -5.62 -14.08
N ALA A 143 5.94 -6.62 -14.73
CA ALA A 143 6.13 -6.90 -16.14
C ALA A 143 5.64 -5.74 -17.04
N ALA A 144 4.50 -5.12 -16.70
CA ALA A 144 3.99 -3.96 -17.42
C ALA A 144 4.92 -2.74 -17.28
N LEU A 145 5.39 -2.44 -16.06
CA LEU A 145 6.33 -1.34 -15.82
C LEU A 145 7.67 -1.57 -16.50
N LEU A 146 8.18 -2.82 -16.49
CA LEU A 146 9.38 -3.18 -17.24
C LEU A 146 9.17 -2.94 -18.75
N SER A 147 8.04 -3.38 -19.31
CA SER A 147 7.72 -3.19 -20.73
C SER A 147 7.66 -1.71 -21.12
N ILE A 148 7.02 -0.88 -20.30
CA ILE A 148 6.99 0.58 -20.49
C ILE A 148 8.40 1.18 -20.39
N SER A 149 9.18 0.73 -19.41
CA SER A 149 10.50 1.29 -19.12
C SER A 149 11.50 1.11 -20.26
N LEU A 150 11.41 -0.01 -21.00
CA LEU A 150 12.31 -0.32 -22.12
C LEU A 150 12.32 0.79 -23.17
N GLU A 151 11.18 1.43 -23.40
CA GLU A 151 11.06 2.51 -24.39
C GLU A 151 10.94 3.90 -23.75
N ALA A 152 10.05 4.07 -22.77
CA ALA A 152 9.73 5.39 -22.22
C ALA A 152 10.82 5.93 -21.29
N LEU A 153 11.53 5.04 -20.59
CA LEU A 153 12.55 5.40 -19.59
C LEU A 153 13.96 5.15 -20.11
N LYS A 154 14.09 4.84 -21.39
CA LYS A 154 15.39 4.67 -22.04
C LYS A 154 16.26 5.90 -21.81
N ASP A 155 17.53 5.64 -21.50
CA ASP A 155 18.58 6.64 -21.30
C ASP A 155 18.42 7.56 -20.07
N ILE A 156 17.50 7.26 -19.15
CA ILE A 156 17.41 7.97 -17.87
C ILE A 156 17.54 7.02 -16.66
N PRO A 157 18.07 7.49 -15.52
CA PRO A 157 18.00 6.74 -14.28
C PRO A 157 16.54 6.53 -13.86
N HIS A 158 16.15 5.28 -13.62
CA HIS A 158 14.85 4.89 -13.10
C HIS A 158 15.04 3.72 -12.12
N PRO A 159 14.09 3.46 -11.20
CA PRO A 159 14.20 2.35 -10.27
C PRO A 159 14.20 1.00 -10.99
N ARG A 160 14.76 -0.01 -10.33
CA ARG A 160 14.55 -1.41 -10.71
C ARG A 160 13.12 -1.79 -10.29
N PHE A 161 12.32 -2.27 -11.22
CA PHE A 161 10.98 -2.76 -10.91
C PHE A 161 11.07 -4.23 -10.48
N ILE A 162 10.77 -4.49 -9.21
CA ILE A 162 10.80 -5.83 -8.60
C ILE A 162 9.51 -6.02 -7.82
N ALA A 163 8.92 -7.21 -7.87
CA ALA A 163 7.81 -7.55 -7.00
C ALA A 163 8.31 -7.84 -5.58
N PHE A 164 7.72 -7.17 -4.60
CA PHE A 164 7.94 -7.40 -3.17
C PHE A 164 7.42 -8.78 -2.78
N ASN A 165 8.27 -9.52 -2.06
CA ASN A 165 7.89 -10.76 -1.42
C ASN A 165 7.80 -10.57 0.10
N ALA A 166 6.60 -10.65 0.65
CA ALA A 166 6.35 -10.45 2.07
C ALA A 166 6.82 -11.62 2.96
N GLU A 167 7.20 -12.75 2.37
CA GLU A 167 7.75 -13.92 3.07
C GLU A 167 9.29 -13.90 3.12
N ASP A 168 9.93 -12.97 2.40
CA ASP A 168 11.39 -12.88 2.34
C ASP A 168 11.91 -12.08 3.55
N ASP A 169 12.29 -12.82 4.60
CA ASP A 169 12.85 -12.32 5.87
C ASP A 169 14.32 -11.85 5.73
N SER A 170 14.74 -11.39 4.55
CA SER A 170 16.13 -10.95 4.34
C SER A 170 16.40 -9.62 5.05
N GLU A 171 17.48 -9.56 5.83
CA GLU A 171 17.92 -8.37 6.57
C GLU A 171 18.57 -7.28 5.68
N GLU A 172 18.55 -7.47 4.35
CA GLU A 172 19.12 -6.52 3.40
C GLU A 172 18.16 -5.34 3.16
N GLU A 173 18.70 -4.16 2.82
CA GLU A 173 17.88 -3.00 2.45
C GLU A 173 16.94 -3.42 1.30
N PRO A 174 15.62 -3.19 1.43
CA PRO A 174 14.65 -3.70 0.48
C PRO A 174 14.87 -3.08 -0.90
N GLU A 175 15.56 -3.80 -1.79
CA GLU A 175 15.78 -3.38 -3.19
C GLU A 175 14.44 -3.23 -3.95
N ASP A 176 13.35 -3.73 -3.38
CA ASP A 176 11.98 -3.66 -3.90
C ASP A 176 11.24 -2.34 -3.58
N GLU A 177 11.86 -1.42 -2.82
CA GLU A 177 11.29 -0.11 -2.54
C GLU A 177 11.68 0.95 -3.58
N ILE A 178 10.67 1.59 -4.17
CA ILE A 178 10.82 2.77 -5.01
C ILE A 178 10.61 4.01 -4.13
N ALA A 179 11.70 4.65 -3.70
CA ALA A 179 11.63 5.83 -2.83
C ALA A 179 11.16 7.09 -3.59
N SER A 180 10.36 7.92 -2.91
CA SER A 180 10.03 9.28 -3.33
C SER A 180 11.27 10.19 -3.22
N PRO A 181 11.47 11.18 -4.12
CA PRO A 181 10.57 11.61 -5.20
C PRO A 181 10.69 10.80 -6.50
N TYR A 182 9.56 10.52 -7.15
CA TYR A 182 9.47 9.77 -8.40
C TYR A 182 9.84 10.59 -9.65
N LEU A 183 11.01 11.23 -9.64
CA LEU A 183 11.43 12.19 -10.68
C LEU A 183 11.44 11.58 -12.09
N TRP A 184 11.78 10.31 -12.22
CA TRP A 184 11.76 9.56 -13.48
C TRP A 184 10.36 9.57 -14.13
N TRP A 185 9.30 9.44 -13.33
CA TRP A 185 7.92 9.48 -13.80
C TRP A 185 7.54 10.87 -14.31
N PHE A 186 7.89 11.92 -13.55
CA PHE A 186 7.60 13.29 -13.94
C PHE A 186 8.39 13.73 -15.19
N HIS A 187 9.65 13.31 -15.30
CA HIS A 187 10.51 13.66 -16.42
C HIS A 187 10.06 13.02 -17.74
N ARG A 188 9.50 11.80 -17.71
CA ARG A 188 9.09 11.02 -18.89
C ARG A 188 7.58 10.80 -19.00
N ARG A 189 6.77 11.66 -18.39
CA ARG A 189 5.31 11.43 -18.31
C ARG A 189 4.66 11.21 -19.68
N ASN A 190 5.06 12.01 -20.67
CA ASN A 190 4.50 11.91 -22.02
C ASN A 190 4.93 10.62 -22.73
N GLU A 191 6.19 10.24 -22.59
CA GLU A 191 6.75 9.01 -23.18
C GLU A 191 6.15 7.76 -22.54
N ILE A 192 5.93 7.79 -21.22
CA ILE A 192 5.21 6.75 -20.47
C ILE A 192 3.79 6.62 -21.00
N ASP A 193 3.05 7.73 -21.11
CA ASP A 193 1.67 7.72 -21.61
C ASP A 193 1.59 7.18 -23.05
N GLN A 194 2.53 7.57 -23.93
CA GLN A 194 2.60 7.06 -25.32
C GLN A 194 2.92 5.58 -25.39
N SER A 195 3.87 5.11 -24.58
CA SER A 195 4.24 3.69 -24.49
C SER A 195 3.06 2.86 -23.98
N TYR A 196 2.35 3.36 -22.96
CA TYR A 196 1.15 2.73 -22.44
C TYR A 196 0.05 2.59 -23.51
N HIS A 197 -0.23 3.65 -24.28
CA HIS A 197 -1.19 3.58 -25.39
C HIS A 197 -0.77 2.56 -26.45
N SER A 198 0.51 2.53 -26.83
CA SER A 198 1.03 1.58 -27.82
C SER A 198 0.92 0.12 -27.38
N LEU A 199 0.98 -0.15 -26.07
CA LEU A 199 0.84 -1.48 -25.47
C LEU A 199 -0.63 -1.91 -25.28
N THR A 200 -1.57 -0.97 -25.29
CA THR A 200 -3.00 -1.23 -24.97
C THR A 200 -3.92 -1.07 -26.17
N GLU A 201 -3.50 -0.40 -27.24
CA GLU A 201 -4.23 -0.39 -28.49
C GLU A 201 -4.14 -1.78 -29.15
N PRO A 202 -5.28 -2.41 -29.52
CA PRO A 202 -5.23 -3.59 -30.36
C PRO A 202 -4.56 -3.19 -31.67
N MET A 203 -3.55 -3.96 -32.10
CA MET A 203 -3.09 -3.92 -33.49
C MET A 203 -4.31 -4.18 -34.38
N TYR A 204 -4.97 -3.12 -34.85
CA TYR A 204 -5.83 -3.21 -36.00
C TYR A 204 -4.89 -3.57 -37.15
N SER A 205 -4.80 -4.87 -37.43
CA SER A 205 -4.16 -5.36 -38.64
C SER A 205 -4.85 -4.67 -39.79
N CYS A 206 -4.11 -3.81 -40.50
CA CYS A 206 -4.42 -3.46 -41.86
C CYS A 206 -4.29 -4.72 -42.73
N ASP A 207 -5.29 -5.57 -42.70
CA ASP A 207 -5.54 -6.56 -43.74
C ASP A 207 -6.88 -6.20 -44.38
N GLU A 208 -6.85 -5.27 -45.33
CA GLU A 208 -7.68 -5.31 -46.53
C GLU A 208 -7.24 -4.23 -47.51
N GLN A 209 -7.26 -4.60 -48.80
CA GLN A 209 -7.00 -3.84 -50.04
C GLN A 209 -5.56 -3.99 -50.57
N GLU A 210 -5.26 -4.74 -51.64
CA GLU A 210 -6.06 -5.38 -52.71
C GLU A 210 -5.41 -6.70 -53.17
#